data_AF-A0A3D2JCC0-F1
#
_entry.id   AF-A0A3D2JCC0-F1
#
_cell.length_a   1.000
_cell.length_b   1.000
_cell.length_c   1.000
_cell.angle_alpha   90.00
_cell.angle_beta   90.00
_cell.angle_gamma   90.00
#
_symmetry.space_group_name_H-M   'P 1'
#
loop_
_entity.id
_entity.type
_entity.pdbx_description
1 polymer ?
#
loop_
_entity_poly.entity_id
_entity_poly.type
_entity_poly.pdbx_seq_one_letter_code
_entity_poly.pdbx_strand_id
1 'polypeptide(L)' 'EDYFPETPPTHGILRYADNEFTIDYTPALKKKVIRHLEQMAHCSDREPPPLARQRAAKCRACAFQPICRIGRAQMK' A
#
# COMPACT_ATOMS: atom_id res chain seq x y z
N GLU A 1 -4.10 -29.68 11.90
CA GLU A 1 -2.64 -29.43 11.96
C GLU A 1 -2.30 -28.54 10.80
N ASP A 2 -2.03 -27.26 11.06
CA ASP A 2 -1.64 -26.34 10.01
C ASP A 2 -0.20 -26.64 9.62
N TYR A 3 -0.03 -27.30 8.48
CA TYR A 3 1.26 -27.54 7.87
C TYR A 3 1.77 -26.22 7.25
N PHE A 4 2.25 -25.33 8.10
CA PHE A 4 3.07 -24.21 7.66
C PHE A 4 4.51 -24.72 7.62
N PRO A 5 5.05 -25.09 6.44
CA PRO A 5 6.47 -25.39 6.35
C PRO A 5 7.27 -24.21 6.91
N GLU A 6 8.32 -24.50 7.67
CA GLU A 6 9.19 -23.47 8.25
C GLU A 6 9.81 -22.53 7.19
N THR A 7 9.85 -23.01 5.93
CA THR A 7 10.30 -22.24 4.78
C THR A 7 9.13 -21.49 4.12
N PRO A 8 9.23 -20.16 3.95
CA PRO A 8 8.20 -19.39 3.26
C PRO A 8 8.13 -19.81 1.78
N PRO A 9 6.94 -19.69 1.15
CA PRO A 9 6.81 -19.95 -0.28
C PRO A 9 7.67 -19.00 -1.11
N THR A 10 8.11 -19.45 -2.28
CA THR A 10 9.00 -18.67 -3.16
C THR A 10 8.28 -17.56 -3.89
N HIS A 11 6.95 -17.64 -4.04
CA HIS A 11 6.10 -16.65 -4.69
C HIS A 11 4.65 -16.77 -4.21
N GLY A 12 3.86 -15.74 -4.49
CA GLY A 12 2.40 -15.75 -4.37
C GLY A 12 1.73 -15.43 -5.69
N ILE A 13 0.41 -15.67 -5.76
CA ILE A 13 -0.40 -15.38 -6.95
C ILE A 13 -1.39 -14.26 -6.63
N LEU A 14 -1.37 -13.19 -7.42
CA LEU A 14 -2.34 -12.11 -7.40
C LEU A 14 -3.31 -12.28 -8.57
N ARG A 15 -4.51 -12.79 -8.27
CA ARG A 15 -5.56 -13.05 -9.27
C ARG A 15 -6.61 -11.93 -9.27
N TYR A 16 -6.81 -11.34 -10.43
CA TYR A 16 -7.92 -10.45 -10.78
C TYR A 16 -8.93 -11.21 -11.65
N ALA A 17 -10.06 -10.58 -12.00
CA ALA A 17 -11.10 -11.21 -12.82
C ALA A 17 -10.56 -11.77 -14.14
N ASP A 18 -9.75 -10.98 -14.84
CA ASP A 18 -9.26 -11.32 -16.19
C ASP A 18 -7.74 -11.56 -16.25
N ASN A 19 -7.03 -11.41 -15.12
CA ASN A 19 -5.57 -11.41 -15.11
C ASN A 19 -5.02 -12.15 -13.88
N GLU A 20 -3.85 -12.74 -14.05
CA GLU A 20 -3.10 -13.38 -12.98
C GLU A 20 -1.64 -12.95 -13.03
N PHE A 21 -1.07 -12.67 -11.85
CA PHE A 21 0.32 -12.28 -11.70
C PHE A 21 1.00 -13.15 -10.65
N THR A 22 2.12 -13.76 -11.02
CA THR A 22 3.05 -14.39 -10.08
C THR A 22 3.97 -13.34 -9.49
N ILE A 23 4.04 -13.25 -8.16
CA ILE A 23 4.86 -12.29 -7.43
C ILE A 23 5.89 -13.03 -6.60
N ASP A 24 7.16 -12.89 -6.96
CA ASP A 24 8.26 -13.51 -6.21
C ASP A 24 8.35 -12.99 -4.77
N TYR A 25 8.51 -13.91 -3.84
CA TYR A 25 8.81 -13.60 -2.45
C TYR A 25 10.32 -13.35 -2.32
N THR A 26 10.70 -12.07 -2.28
CA THR A 26 12.09 -11.68 -2.02
C THR A 26 12.25 -11.06 -0.63
N PRO A 27 13.40 -11.25 0.05
CA PRO A 27 13.68 -10.57 1.31
C PRO A 27 13.56 -9.04 1.21
N ALA A 28 13.90 -8.47 0.05
CA ALA A 28 13.80 -7.04 -0.22
C ALA A 28 12.33 -6.55 -0.23
N LEU A 29 11.43 -7.30 -0.89
CA LEU A 29 10.00 -7.00 -0.89
C LEU A 29 9.41 -7.13 0.51
N LYS A 30 9.75 -8.21 1.25
CA LYS A 30 9.34 -8.38 2.66
C LYS A 30 9.72 -7.16 3.50
N LYS A 31 11.01 -6.77 3.47
CA LYS A 31 11.52 -5.61 4.23
C LYS A 31 10.79 -4.33 3.85
N LYS A 32 10.53 -4.12 2.56
CA LYS A 32 9.82 -2.93 2.07
C LYS A 32 8.38 -2.88 2.58
N VAL A 33 7.66 -4.00 2.55
CA VAL A 33 6.29 -4.10 3.05
C VAL A 33 6.24 -3.83 4.55
N ILE A 34 7.07 -4.53 5.34
CA ILE A 34 7.13 -4.35 6.79
C ILE A 34 7.43 -2.90 7.15
N ARG A 35 8.42 -2.28 6.50
CA ARG A 35 8.75 -0.86 6.73
C ARG A 35 7.55 0.06 6.47
N HIS A 36 6.77 -0.20 5.42
CA HIS A 36 5.59 0.61 5.13
C HIS A 36 4.47 0.39 6.16
N LEU A 37 4.26 -0.85 6.61
CA LEU A 37 3.29 -1.15 7.66
C LEU A 37 3.67 -0.49 8.99
N GLU A 38 4.95 -0.52 9.35
CA GLU A 38 5.48 0.20 10.52
C GLU A 38 5.24 1.70 10.37
N GLN A 39 5.57 2.31 9.22
CA GLN A 39 5.30 3.73 8.97
C GLN A 39 3.82 4.09 9.14
N MET A 40 2.92 3.23 8.66
CA MET A 40 1.47 3.42 8.83
C MET A 40 1.04 3.30 10.29
N ALA A 41 1.60 2.34 11.03
CA ALA A 41 1.29 2.12 12.45
C ALA A 41 1.74 3.28 13.35
N HIS A 42 2.77 4.04 12.94
CA HIS A 42 3.22 5.25 13.66
C HIS A 42 2.41 6.50 13.32
N CYS A 43 1.52 6.45 12.32
CA CYS A 43 0.68 7.59 11.99
C CYS A 43 -0.49 7.71 12.98
N SER A 44 -0.83 8.94 13.35
CA SER A 44 -2.01 9.27 14.14
C SER A 44 -2.69 10.52 13.58
N ASP A 45 -3.83 10.92 14.13
CA ASP A 45 -4.50 12.16 13.72
C ASP A 45 -3.63 13.41 13.99
N ARG A 46 -2.78 13.34 15.04
CA ARG A 46 -1.85 14.43 15.41
C ARG A 46 -0.56 14.38 14.59
N GLU A 47 -0.18 13.18 14.15
CA GLU A 47 1.02 12.92 13.36
C GLU A 47 0.63 12.13 12.08
N PRO A 48 -0.04 12.78 11.12
CA PRO A 48 -0.44 12.12 9.88
C PRO A 48 0.79 11.82 9.02
N PRO A 49 0.67 10.89 8.04
CA PRO A 49 1.78 10.62 7.13
C PRO A 49 2.20 11.90 6.39
N PRO A 50 3.51 12.11 6.14
CA PRO A 50 4.03 13.32 5.50
C PRO A 50 3.77 13.33 3.98
N LEU A 51 2.49 13.31 3.60
CA LEU A 51 2.05 13.33 2.22
C LEU A 51 1.95 14.78 1.72
N ALA A 52 3.02 15.27 1.10
CA ALA A 52 3.04 16.63 0.54
C ALA A 52 2.43 16.74 -0.87
N ARG A 53 2.45 15.65 -1.65
CA ARG A 53 1.97 15.59 -3.03
C ARG A 53 1.38 14.24 -3.37
N GLN A 54 0.45 14.21 -4.32
CA GLN A 54 -0.18 12.98 -4.79
C GLN A 54 -0.48 13.08 -6.28
N ARG A 55 -0.53 11.94 -6.98
CA ARG A 55 -0.93 11.89 -8.39
C ARG A 55 -2.39 12.34 -8.53
N ALA A 56 -2.64 13.32 -9.40
CA ALA A 56 -3.99 13.85 -9.65
C ALA A 56 -5.01 12.74 -9.97
N ALA A 57 -4.61 11.71 -10.73
CA ALA A 57 -5.48 10.56 -11.03
C ALA A 57 -5.96 9.81 -9.79
N LYS A 58 -5.12 9.67 -8.75
CA LYS A 58 -5.52 9.06 -7.46
C LYS A 58 -6.47 9.97 -6.69
N CYS A 59 -6.23 11.29 -6.70
CA CYS A 59 -7.08 12.24 -6.01
C CYS A 59 -8.49 12.32 -6.64
N ARG A 60 -8.60 12.24 -7.96
CA ARG A 60 -9.90 12.25 -8.66
C ARG A 60 -10.83 11.09 -8.26
N ALA A 61 -10.27 9.92 -7.95
CA ALA A 61 -11.04 8.74 -7.54
C ALA A 61 -11.15 8.57 -6.01
N CYS A 62 -10.53 9.46 -5.21
CA CYS A 62 -10.47 9.31 -3.76
C CYS A 62 -11.74 9.86 -3.10
N ALA A 63 -12.46 9.02 -2.34
CA ALA A 63 -13.65 9.44 -1.59
C ALA A 63 -13.37 10.53 -0.54
N PHE A 64 -12.13 10.64 -0.05
CA PHE A 64 -11.72 11.67 0.91
C PHE A 64 -11.26 12.98 0.25
N GLN A 65 -11.26 13.07 -1.07
CA GLN A 65 -10.86 14.29 -1.79
C GLN A 65 -11.58 15.55 -1.28
N PRO A 66 -12.89 15.53 -0.97
CA PRO A 66 -13.60 16.71 -0.51
C PRO A 66 -13.09 17.25 0.81
N ILE A 67 -12.38 16.50 1.64
CA ILE A 67 -11.85 16.98 2.94
C ILE A 67 -10.31 16.96 3.00
N CYS A 68 -9.65 16.31 2.04
CA CYS A 68 -8.20 16.21 1.98
C CYS A 68 -7.57 17.49 1.39
N ARG A 69 -6.71 18.16 2.17
CA ARG A 69 -5.96 19.35 1.73
C ARG A 69 -5.14 19.11 0.46
N ILE A 70 -4.49 17.94 0.36
CA ILE A 70 -3.68 17.56 -0.81
C ILE A 70 -4.56 17.35 -2.04
N GLY A 71 -5.67 16.61 -1.89
CA GLY A 71 -6.56 16.32 -3.01
C GLY A 71 -7.23 17.56 -3.60
N ARG A 72 -7.64 18.50 -2.75
CA ARG A 72 -8.19 19.79 -3.19
C ARG A 72 -7.16 20.65 -3.93
N ALA A 73 -5.90 20.65 -3.49
CA ALA A 73 -4.84 21.44 -4.13
C ALA A 73 -4.46 20.95 -5.53
N GLN A 74 -4.69 19.67 -5.84
CA GLN A 74 -4.36 19.04 -7.14
C GLN A 74 -5.44 19.27 -8.23
N MET A 75 -6.54 19.96 -7.91
CA MET A 75 -7.66 20.23 -8.83
C MET A 75 -7.79 21.71 -9.23
N LYS A 76 -6.89 22.57 -8.74
CA LYS A 76 -6.68 23.90 -9.30
C LYS A 76 -5.71 23.78 -10.47
#